data_AF-S0KNZ7-F1
#
_entry.id   AF-S0KNZ7-F1
#
_cell.length_a   1.000
_cell.length_b   1.000
_cell.length_c   1.000
_cell.angle_alpha   90.00
_cell.angle_beta   90.00
_cell.angle_gamma   90.00
#
_symmetry.space_group_name_H-M   'P 1'
#
loop_
_entity.id
_entity.type
_entity.pdbx_description
1 polymer ?
#
loop_
_entity_poly.entity_id
_entity_poly.type
_entity_poly.pdbx_seq_one_letter_code
_entity_poly.pdbx_strand_id
1 'polypeptide(L)'
;MLKKDVTYDDIEFVKNEKSGLEEPQEVSKTHTLRFLYTLKTIKLYEQVSGRDFFDEYNKAFNRLTSYLFESGINFEKINAISEEEAIKLLPMLTDPLINRFLMDFIPCFYAEVNNGVLVQSEGTIETARDSLWLMSLVNVEFFLNIFNEISSKDFSKRKTTSKKSKKS
;
A
#
# COMPACT_ATOMS: atom_id res chain seq x y z
N MET A 1 -9.65 -0.89 -4.56
CA MET A 1 -9.60 -0.15 -3.27
C MET A 1 -9.31 -1.20 -2.23
N LEU A 2 -8.10 -1.16 -1.70
CA LEU A 2 -7.63 -2.14 -0.72
C LEU A 2 -8.07 -1.65 0.68
N LYS A 3 -8.51 -2.59 1.52
CA LYS A 3 -8.83 -2.34 2.91
C LYS A 3 -7.96 -3.25 3.76
N LYS A 4 -7.40 -2.74 4.85
CA LYS A 4 -6.66 -3.53 5.82
C LYS A 4 -7.06 -3.10 7.22
N ASP A 5 -7.50 -4.05 8.01
CA ASP A 5 -7.70 -3.84 9.43
C ASP A 5 -6.36 -4.02 10.13
N VAL A 6 -5.97 -3.01 10.92
CA VAL A 6 -4.74 -3.04 11.72
C VAL A 6 -5.13 -2.77 13.17
N THR A 7 -4.68 -3.66 14.03
CA THR A 7 -4.82 -3.51 15.49
C THR A 7 -3.53 -2.91 16.02
N TYR A 8 -3.63 -1.82 16.76
CA TYR A 8 -2.52 -1.24 17.51
C TYR A 8 -3.02 -0.73 18.86
N ASP A 9 -2.10 -0.66 19.81
CA ASP A 9 -2.39 -0.18 21.15
C ASP A 9 -2.34 1.35 21.15
N ASP A 10 -3.43 1.97 21.59
CA ASP A 10 -3.59 3.40 21.70
C ASP A 10 -3.59 3.80 23.18
N ILE A 11 -3.14 5.01 23.50
CA ILE A 11 -3.16 5.51 24.88
C ILE A 11 -4.39 6.39 25.03
N GLU A 12 -5.37 5.91 25.80
CA GLU A 12 -6.52 6.71 26.18
C GLU A 12 -6.38 7.23 27.61
N PHE A 13 -6.71 8.50 27.82
CA PHE A 13 -6.81 9.08 29.14
C PHE A 13 -8.20 8.79 29.71
N VAL A 14 -8.26 7.84 30.62
CA VAL A 14 -9.52 7.43 31.25
C VAL A 14 -9.62 8.12 32.60
N LYS A 15 -10.77 8.75 32.86
CA LYS A 15 -11.02 9.41 34.13
C LYS A 15 -11.22 8.35 35.23
N ASN A 16 -10.35 8.34 36.21
CA ASN A 16 -10.45 7.46 37.37
C ASN A 16 -11.58 7.97 38.28
N GLU A 17 -12.62 7.16 38.49
CA GLU A 17 -13.81 7.52 39.28
C GLU A 17 -13.50 7.80 40.76
N LYS A 18 -12.36 7.30 41.28
CA LYS A 18 -11.96 7.49 42.68
C LYS A 18 -11.08 8.72 42.91
N SER A 19 -10.15 8.99 42.01
CA SER A 19 -9.22 10.13 42.13
C SER A 19 -9.68 11.37 41.37
N GLY A 20 -10.61 11.22 40.43
CA GLY A 20 -11.06 12.29 39.52
C GLY A 20 -10.00 12.72 38.50
N LEU A 21 -8.82 12.10 38.51
CA LEU A 21 -7.70 12.36 37.62
C LEU A 21 -7.80 11.48 36.38
N GLU A 22 -7.28 11.98 35.26
CA GLU A 22 -7.11 11.20 34.05
C GLU A 22 -5.82 10.38 34.14
N GLU A 23 -5.96 9.06 33.98
CA GLU A 23 -4.83 8.12 33.96
C GLU A 23 -4.71 7.52 32.56
N PRO A 24 -3.49 7.42 32.00
CA PRO A 24 -3.28 6.78 30.72
C PRO A 24 -3.52 5.27 30.85
N GLN A 25 -4.35 4.72 29.97
CA GLN A 25 -4.57 3.29 29.81
C GLN A 25 -4.24 2.88 28.38
N GLU A 26 -3.52 1.78 28.23
CA GLU A 26 -3.31 1.13 26.92
C GLU A 26 -4.59 0.38 26.53
N VAL A 27 -5.17 0.78 25.40
CA VAL A 27 -6.38 0.17 24.85
C VAL A 27 -6.06 -0.32 23.44
N SER A 28 -6.22 -1.62 23.23
CA SER A 28 -6.04 -2.21 21.90
C SER A 28 -7.24 -1.87 21.01
N LYS A 29 -7.01 -1.15 19.91
CA LYS A 29 -8.05 -0.76 18.95
C LYS A 29 -7.75 -1.28 17.57
N THR A 30 -8.79 -1.71 16.87
CA THR A 30 -8.72 -2.10 15.46
C THR A 30 -9.19 -0.96 14.57
N HIS A 31 -8.31 -0.50 13.70
CA HIS A 31 -8.57 0.57 12.74
C HIS A 31 -8.61 0.02 11.31
N THR A 32 -9.66 0.35 10.56
CA THR A 32 -9.75 0.03 9.14
C THR A 32 -9.04 1.09 8.30
N LEU A 33 -7.88 0.73 7.77
CA LEU A 33 -7.14 1.55 6.82
C LEU A 33 -7.71 1.35 5.42
N ARG A 34 -7.80 2.45 4.66
CA ARG A 34 -8.29 2.43 3.27
C ARG A 34 -7.19 2.93 2.35
N PHE A 35 -6.98 2.17 1.27
CA PHE A 35 -6.00 2.52 0.26
C PHE A 35 -6.64 2.58 -1.12
N LEU A 36 -6.40 3.68 -1.82
CA LEU A 36 -7.05 4.01 -3.06
C LEU A 36 -6.03 4.40 -4.13
N TYR A 37 -5.91 3.58 -5.18
CA TYR A 37 -4.97 3.85 -6.27
C TYR A 37 -5.70 4.66 -7.32
N THR A 38 -5.26 5.90 -7.50
CA THR A 38 -5.80 6.88 -8.46
C THR A 38 -4.66 7.62 -9.16
N LEU A 39 -4.99 8.43 -10.17
CA LEU A 39 -4.04 9.40 -10.73
C LEU A 39 -3.51 10.38 -9.68
N LYS A 40 -4.27 10.67 -8.61
CA LYS A 40 -3.82 11.52 -7.53
C LYS A 40 -2.70 10.85 -6.72
N THR A 41 -2.79 9.54 -6.49
CA THR A 41 -1.75 8.74 -5.84
C THR A 41 -0.42 8.87 -6.58
N ILE A 42 -0.44 8.74 -7.90
CA ILE A 42 0.75 8.86 -8.75
C ILE A 42 1.35 10.27 -8.61
N LYS A 43 0.52 11.32 -8.75
CA LYS A 43 0.98 12.71 -8.63
C LYS A 43 1.58 13.02 -7.26
N LEU A 44 0.94 12.52 -6.20
CA LEU A 44 1.42 12.70 -4.83
C LEU A 44 2.78 12.00 -4.62
N TYR A 45 2.94 10.78 -5.14
CA TYR A 45 4.22 10.08 -5.11
C TYR A 45 5.32 10.88 -5.79
N GLU A 46 5.09 11.36 -7.02
CA GLU A 46 6.08 12.10 -7.80
C GLU A 46 6.45 13.42 -7.13
N GLN A 47 5.45 14.13 -6.59
CA GLN A 47 5.64 15.39 -5.89
C GLN A 47 6.49 15.23 -4.62
N VAL A 48 6.19 14.21 -3.81
CA VAL A 48 6.84 14.02 -2.51
C VAL A 48 8.21 13.36 -2.65
N SER A 49 8.34 12.41 -3.59
CA SER A 49 9.57 11.63 -3.76
C SER A 49 10.58 12.28 -4.72
N GLY A 50 10.10 13.18 -5.59
CA GLY A 50 10.88 13.79 -6.68
C GLY A 50 11.26 12.82 -7.80
N ARG A 51 10.63 11.64 -7.87
CA ARG A 51 10.96 10.56 -8.82
C ARG A 51 9.77 10.18 -9.68
N ASP A 52 10.04 9.72 -10.89
CA ASP A 52 9.01 9.23 -11.82
C ASP A 52 8.38 7.95 -11.27
N PHE A 53 7.05 7.94 -11.15
CA PHE A 53 6.35 6.82 -10.54
C PHE A 53 6.50 5.53 -11.34
N PHE A 54 6.38 5.60 -12.67
CA PHE A 54 6.39 4.41 -13.51
C PHE A 54 7.79 3.81 -13.63
N ASP A 55 8.83 4.63 -13.69
CA ASP A 55 10.22 4.18 -13.65
C ASP A 55 10.52 3.41 -12.35
N GLU A 56 10.17 4.00 -11.20
CA GLU A 56 10.39 3.36 -9.89
C GLU A 56 9.54 2.11 -9.70
N TYR A 57 8.27 2.15 -10.12
CA TYR A 57 7.38 0.99 -10.14
C TYR A 57 7.96 -0.15 -10.99
N ASN A 58 8.42 0.15 -12.21
CA ASN A 58 8.97 -0.87 -13.11
C ASN A 58 10.23 -1.50 -12.54
N LYS A 59 11.12 -0.72 -11.91
CA LYS A 59 12.30 -1.26 -11.20
C LYS A 59 11.88 -2.21 -10.08
N ALA A 60 10.99 -1.76 -9.20
CA ALA A 60 10.53 -2.56 -8.07
C ALA A 60 9.78 -3.83 -8.53
N PHE A 61 8.93 -3.69 -9.55
CA PHE A 61 8.17 -4.79 -10.15
C PHE A 61 9.10 -5.83 -10.79
N ASN A 62 10.09 -5.40 -11.56
CA ASN A 62 11.07 -6.32 -12.15
C ASN A 62 11.81 -7.12 -11.07
N ARG A 63 12.21 -6.48 -9.96
CA ARG A 63 12.82 -7.19 -8.83
C ARG A 63 11.87 -8.19 -8.19
N LEU A 64 10.61 -7.81 -7.96
CA LEU A 64 9.59 -8.73 -7.49
C LEU A 64 9.46 -9.96 -8.41
N THR A 65 9.40 -9.75 -9.73
CA THR A 65 9.29 -10.87 -10.67
C THR A 65 10.50 -11.80 -10.64
N SER A 66 11.71 -11.28 -10.39
CA SER A 66 12.90 -12.11 -10.18
C SER A 66 12.75 -12.99 -8.93
N TYR A 67 12.30 -12.43 -7.81
CA TYR A 67 12.07 -13.22 -6.58
C TYR A 67 11.01 -14.32 -6.78
N LEU A 68 9.92 -14.00 -7.47
CA LEU A 68 8.86 -14.97 -7.78
C LEU A 68 9.40 -16.11 -8.65
N PHE A 69 10.15 -15.77 -9.71
CA PHE A 69 10.76 -16.75 -10.60
C PHE A 69 11.75 -17.66 -9.87
N GLU A 70 12.67 -17.08 -9.09
CA GLU A 70 13.67 -17.82 -8.31
C GLU A 70 13.02 -18.74 -7.26
N SER A 71 11.87 -18.34 -6.72
CA SER A 71 11.11 -19.12 -5.74
C SER A 71 10.19 -20.16 -6.38
N GLY A 72 10.09 -20.21 -7.71
CA GLY A 72 9.18 -21.09 -8.45
C GLY A 72 7.69 -20.73 -8.30
N ILE A 73 7.38 -19.49 -7.92
CA ILE A 73 6.02 -19.02 -7.66
C ILE A 73 5.46 -18.40 -8.95
N ASN A 74 4.30 -18.87 -9.39
CA ASN A 74 3.62 -18.29 -10.55
C ASN A 74 2.98 -16.94 -10.17
N PHE A 75 3.30 -15.89 -10.93
CA PHE A 75 2.73 -14.55 -10.77
C PHE A 75 1.19 -14.54 -10.81
N GLU A 76 0.55 -15.42 -11.57
CA GLU A 76 -0.92 -15.50 -11.62
C GLU A 76 -1.55 -15.91 -10.28
N LYS A 77 -0.77 -16.54 -9.39
CA LYS A 77 -1.20 -17.01 -8.07
C LYS A 77 -0.77 -16.10 -6.93
N ILE A 78 -0.27 -14.91 -7.23
CA ILE A 78 0.31 -13.99 -6.24
C ILE A 78 -0.66 -13.58 -5.12
N ASN A 79 -1.98 -13.65 -5.38
CA ASN A 79 -3.04 -13.34 -4.41
C ASN A 79 -3.44 -14.53 -3.52
N ALA A 80 -2.86 -15.70 -3.75
CA ALA A 80 -3.20 -16.95 -3.06
C ALA A 80 -1.94 -17.77 -2.79
N ILE A 81 -0.86 -17.10 -2.39
CA ILE A 81 0.39 -17.77 -2.02
C ILE A 81 0.22 -18.48 -0.67
N SER A 82 0.87 -19.64 -0.53
CA SER A 82 0.92 -20.37 0.74
C SER A 82 1.86 -19.69 1.74
N GLU A 83 1.81 -20.11 3.00
CA GLU A 83 2.76 -19.65 4.03
C GLU A 83 4.21 -20.01 3.66
N GLU A 84 4.43 -21.21 3.11
CA GLU A 84 5.76 -21.64 2.64
C GLU A 84 6.27 -20.76 1.49
N GLU A 85 5.39 -20.37 0.56
CA GLU A 85 5.72 -19.46 -0.53
C GLU A 85 6.00 -18.04 0.00
N ALA A 86 5.24 -17.58 1.00
CA ALA A 86 5.48 -16.30 1.65
C ALA A 86 6.85 -16.26 2.34
N ILE A 87 7.25 -17.36 3.00
CA ILE A 87 8.57 -17.49 3.63
C ILE A 87 9.70 -17.34 2.59
N LYS A 88 9.57 -17.98 1.42
CA LYS A 88 10.56 -17.85 0.33
C LYS A 88 10.71 -16.42 -0.18
N LEU A 89 9.64 -15.63 -0.09
CA LEU A 89 9.63 -14.23 -0.51
C LEU A 89 10.07 -13.24 0.57
N LEU A 90 10.29 -13.67 1.82
CA LEU A 90 10.78 -12.76 2.88
C LEU A 90 12.01 -11.92 2.49
N PRO A 91 13.01 -12.45 1.76
CA PRO A 91 14.15 -11.64 1.32
C PRO A 91 13.78 -10.44 0.45
N MET A 92 12.62 -10.45 -0.22
CA MET A 92 12.17 -9.31 -1.03
C MET A 92 11.87 -8.07 -0.16
N LEU A 93 11.53 -8.26 1.12
CA LEU A 93 11.20 -7.16 2.03
C LEU A 93 12.43 -6.29 2.36
N THR A 94 13.63 -6.83 2.17
CA THR A 94 14.89 -6.10 2.37
C THR A 94 15.54 -5.64 1.07
N ASP A 95 14.94 -5.95 -0.10
CA ASP A 95 15.43 -5.43 -1.37
C ASP A 95 15.24 -3.91 -1.42
N PRO A 96 16.30 -3.13 -1.67
CA PRO A 96 16.25 -1.67 -1.58
C PRO A 96 15.34 -1.03 -2.62
N LEU A 97 15.14 -1.65 -3.79
CA LEU A 97 14.27 -1.11 -4.83
C LEU A 97 12.79 -1.33 -4.47
N ILE A 98 12.46 -2.53 -3.99
CA ILE A 98 11.10 -2.86 -3.54
C ILE A 98 10.73 -2.04 -2.31
N ASN A 99 11.57 -2.09 -1.27
CA ASN A 99 11.30 -1.46 0.00
C ASN A 99 11.18 0.06 -0.15
N ARG A 100 12.14 0.72 -0.82
CA ARG A 100 12.08 2.16 -1.05
C ARG A 100 10.83 2.57 -1.83
N PHE A 101 10.51 1.86 -2.91
CA PHE A 101 9.31 2.16 -3.68
C PHE A 101 8.07 2.11 -2.81
N LEU A 102 7.89 1.02 -2.05
CA LEU A 102 6.70 0.81 -1.24
C LEU A 102 6.61 1.72 -0.01
N MET A 103 7.73 2.01 0.66
CA MET A 103 7.74 2.94 1.80
C MET A 103 7.38 4.38 1.39
N ASP A 104 7.73 4.79 0.17
CA ASP A 104 7.31 6.09 -0.37
C ASP A 104 5.90 6.04 -0.97
N PHE A 105 5.48 4.89 -1.50
CA PHE A 105 4.19 4.73 -2.17
C PHE A 105 3.01 4.50 -1.21
N ILE A 106 3.17 3.67 -0.18
CA ILE A 106 2.09 3.32 0.76
C ILE A 106 1.43 4.56 1.38
N PRO A 107 2.18 5.57 1.87
CA PRO A 107 1.58 6.80 2.38
C PRO A 107 0.77 7.57 1.32
N CYS A 108 1.22 7.59 0.07
CA CYS A 108 0.50 8.23 -1.04
C CYS A 108 -0.79 7.48 -1.42
N PHE A 109 -0.80 6.16 -1.18
CA PHE A 109 -1.89 5.25 -1.47
C PHE A 109 -2.96 5.26 -0.36
N TYR A 110 -2.60 5.67 0.86
CA TYR A 110 -3.52 5.83 1.99
C TYR A 110 -4.58 6.91 1.72
N ALA A 111 -5.78 6.68 2.25
CA ALA A 111 -6.90 7.60 2.16
C ALA A 111 -7.71 7.60 3.46
N GLU A 112 -8.08 8.80 3.91
CA GLU A 112 -8.97 8.99 5.04
C GLU A 112 -10.42 9.18 4.59
N VAL A 113 -11.37 8.90 5.47
CA VAL A 113 -12.78 9.23 5.24
C VAL A 113 -13.12 10.46 6.07
N ASN A 114 -13.33 11.59 5.39
CA ASN A 114 -13.75 12.84 6.03
C ASN A 114 -15.13 13.24 5.49
N ASN A 115 -16.12 13.34 6.38
CA ASN A 115 -17.51 13.65 6.03
C ASN A 115 -18.09 12.78 4.90
N GLY A 116 -17.77 11.48 4.92
CA GLY A 116 -18.23 10.51 3.91
C GLY A 116 -17.46 10.54 2.59
N VAL A 117 -16.45 11.39 2.45
CA VAL A 117 -15.62 11.50 1.24
C VAL A 117 -14.24 10.92 1.51
N LEU A 118 -13.72 10.15 0.55
CA LEU A 118 -12.34 9.68 0.59
C LEU A 118 -11.39 10.82 0.22
N VAL A 119 -10.47 11.14 1.13
CA VAL A 119 -9.49 12.20 0.97
C VAL A 119 -8.10 11.58 0.86
N GLN A 120 -7.38 11.98 -0.17
CA GLN A 120 -5.94 11.75 -0.33
C GLN A 120 -5.29 13.11 -0.53
N SER A 121 -4.34 13.50 0.31
CA SER A 121 -3.67 14.79 0.29
C SER A 121 -2.26 14.68 0.87
N GLU A 122 -1.49 15.76 0.84
CA GLU A 122 -0.21 15.83 1.56
C GLU A 122 -0.40 15.55 3.06
N GLY A 123 -1.44 16.11 3.68
CA GLY A 123 -1.74 15.85 5.09
C GLY A 123 -1.97 14.37 5.40
N THR A 124 -2.68 13.63 4.54
CA THR A 124 -2.87 12.18 4.77
C THR A 124 -1.56 11.39 4.61
N ILE A 125 -0.62 11.88 3.79
CA ILE A 125 0.71 11.26 3.64
C ILE A 125 1.52 11.47 4.91
N GLU A 126 1.53 12.69 5.44
CA GLU A 126 2.22 13.01 6.70
C GLU A 126 1.66 12.17 7.84
N THR A 127 0.33 12.11 8.01
CA THR A 127 -0.32 11.24 9.00
C THR A 127 0.09 9.78 8.84
N ALA A 128 0.12 9.26 7.61
CA ALA A 128 0.53 7.87 7.37
C ALA A 128 2.01 7.62 7.70
N ARG A 129 2.90 8.59 7.43
CA ARG A 129 4.34 8.48 7.74
C ARG A 129 4.63 8.48 9.23
N ASP A 130 3.87 9.25 9.98
CA ASP A 130 4.03 9.35 11.44
C ASP A 130 3.31 8.22 12.18
N SER A 131 2.53 7.41 11.46
CA SER A 131 1.73 6.34 12.04
C SER A 131 2.52 5.07 12.30
N LEU A 132 2.35 4.50 13.51
CA LEU A 132 2.94 3.21 13.90
C LEU A 132 2.47 2.05 13.01
N TRP A 133 1.24 2.11 12.50
CA TRP A 133 0.67 1.05 11.65
C TRP A 133 1.42 0.87 10.34
N LEU A 134 2.17 1.87 9.86
CA LEU A 134 2.88 1.79 8.58
C LEU A 134 3.88 0.62 8.57
N MET A 135 4.58 0.42 9.69
CA MET A 135 5.54 -0.68 9.83
C MET A 135 4.85 -2.05 9.89
N SER A 136 3.65 -2.12 10.46
CA SER A 136 2.85 -3.35 10.48
C SER A 136 2.42 -3.82 9.09
N LEU A 137 2.45 -2.93 8.09
CA LEU A 137 2.14 -3.24 6.71
C LEU A 137 3.35 -3.72 5.89
N VAL A 138 4.56 -3.67 6.45
CA VAL A 138 5.78 -4.19 5.80
C VAL A 138 5.80 -5.70 5.89
N ASN A 139 5.01 -6.35 5.05
CA ASN A 139 4.95 -7.81 4.95
C ASN A 139 4.68 -8.25 3.50
N VAL A 140 4.97 -9.53 3.23
CA VAL A 140 4.90 -10.09 1.88
C VAL A 140 3.50 -9.95 1.30
N GLU A 141 2.48 -10.39 2.02
CA GLU A 141 1.09 -10.38 1.56
C GLU A 141 0.64 -8.97 1.13
N PHE A 142 0.88 -7.96 1.98
CA PHE A 142 0.48 -6.60 1.68
C PHE A 142 1.24 -6.01 0.50
N PHE A 143 2.54 -6.27 0.40
CA PHE A 143 3.37 -5.79 -0.71
C PHE A 143 2.88 -6.38 -2.04
N LEU A 144 2.60 -7.68 -2.08
CA LEU A 144 2.05 -8.35 -3.27
C LEU A 144 0.67 -7.77 -3.65
N ASN A 145 -0.19 -7.51 -2.67
CA ASN A 145 -1.50 -6.89 -2.89
C ASN A 145 -1.38 -5.50 -3.54
N ILE A 146 -0.38 -4.71 -3.18
CA ILE A 146 -0.12 -3.40 -3.81
C ILE A 146 0.28 -3.58 -5.27
N PHE A 147 1.26 -4.44 -5.57
CA PHE A 147 1.68 -4.68 -6.95
C PHE A 147 0.53 -5.21 -7.82
N ASN A 148 -0.34 -6.06 -7.25
CA ASN A 148 -1.54 -6.53 -7.93
C ASN A 148 -2.59 -5.41 -8.13
N GLU A 149 -2.84 -4.54 -7.15
CA GLU A 149 -3.74 -3.39 -7.32
C GLU A 149 -3.23 -2.43 -8.40
N ILE A 150 -1.92 -2.20 -8.50
CA ILE A 150 -1.33 -1.34 -9.55
C ILE A 150 -1.46 -2.01 -10.93
N SER A 151 -1.04 -3.28 -11.05
CA SER A 151 -1.02 -4.00 -12.34
C SER A 151 -2.42 -4.34 -12.87
N SER A 152 -3.39 -4.64 -12.01
CA SER A 152 -4.77 -4.89 -12.42
C SER A 152 -5.48 -3.64 -12.94
N LYS A 153 -5.02 -2.46 -12.50
CA LYS A 153 -5.50 -1.15 -12.94
C LYS A 153 -4.65 -0.53 -14.03
N ASP A 154 -3.59 -1.20 -14.45
CA ASP A 154 -2.70 -0.69 -15.46
C ASP A 154 -3.48 -0.49 -16.76
N PHE A 155 -3.35 0.71 -17.34
CA PHE A 155 -4.19 1.22 -18.42
C PHE A 155 -3.94 0.51 -19.77
N SER A 156 -3.36 -0.69 -19.76
CA SER A 156 -3.04 -1.54 -20.91
C SER A 156 -4.28 -2.07 -21.66
N LYS A 157 -5.50 -1.75 -21.21
CA LYS A 157 -6.73 -1.79 -22.05
C LYS A 157 -6.91 -0.57 -22.97
N ARG A 158 -5.91 0.32 -23.15
CA ARG A 158 -5.88 1.30 -24.26
C ARG A 158 -5.17 0.78 -25.52
N LYS A 159 -5.44 -0.46 -25.90
CA LYS A 159 -5.15 -0.97 -27.25
C LYS A 159 -6.34 -1.79 -27.76
N THR A 160 -7.36 -1.11 -28.32
CA THR A 160 -8.26 -1.62 -29.39
C THR A 160 -9.42 -0.66 -29.75
N THR A 161 -9.18 0.64 -29.94
CA THR A 161 -10.10 1.49 -30.75
C THR A 161 -9.32 2.48 -31.61
N SER A 162 -8.39 1.95 -32.40
CA SER A 162 -7.73 2.70 -33.47
C SER A 162 -7.35 1.73 -34.58
N LYS A 163 -8.36 1.17 -35.27
CA LYS A 163 -8.29 0.68 -36.66
C LYS A 163 -9.61 0.00 -37.05
N LYS A 164 -10.53 0.79 -37.62
CA LYS A 164 -11.25 0.47 -38.87
C LYS A 164 -12.24 1.59 -39.20
N SER A 165 -11.76 2.60 -39.91
CA SER A 165 -12.54 3.29 -40.94
C SER A 165 -11.62 3.50 -42.15
N LYS A 166 -11.23 2.39 -42.77
CA LYS A 166 -10.80 2.41 -44.17
C LYS A 166 -12.05 2.11 -45.01
N LYS A 167 -12.45 3.13 -45.78
CA LYS A 167 -13.15 3.09 -47.07
C LYS A 167 -14.11 1.92 -47.32
N SER A 168 -15.39 2.26 -47.50
CA SER A 168 -16.06 2.01 -48.78
C SER A 168 -16.97 3.18 -49.12
#